data_AF-A0A2I0NUB9-F1
#
_entry.id   AF-A0A2I0NUB9-F1
#
_cell.length_a   1.000
_cell.length_b   1.000
_cell.length_c   1.000
_cell.angle_alpha   90.00
_cell.angle_beta   90.00
_cell.angle_gamma   90.00
#
_symmetry.space_group_name_H-M   'P 1'
#
loop_
_entity.id
_entity.type
_entity.pdbx_description
1 polymer ?
#
loop_
_entity_poly.entity_id
_entity_poly.type
_entity_poly.pdbx_seq_one_letter_code
_entity_poly.pdbx_strand_id
1 'polypeptide(L)'
;MDDKLKNQIVMIVLGALIASSASLTNSFFILNAQTAAEKQNVAKAFSLEITSLQDDLKNMDTGFLNETGQNVVFIQETPFYSDQGMYFLLQKDIFLLNDNTSQDLFIFYTNLLAAEQDRKLVFEIQRKGDARELTTSEKYRQQVLTKNLKQEINNSVTVLPALTEELRKSSR
;
A
#
# COMPACT_ATOMS: atom_id res chain seq x y z
N MET A 1 -35.59 24.98 -53.13
CA MET A 1 -34.77 23.82 -52.72
C MET A 1 -35.69 22.61 -52.77
N ASP A 2 -35.31 21.52 -53.43
CA ASP A 2 -36.13 20.31 -53.56
C ASP A 2 -36.33 19.68 -52.16
N ASP A 3 -37.57 19.38 -51.80
CA ASP A 3 -37.92 18.77 -50.51
C ASP A 3 -37.20 17.42 -50.31
N LYS A 4 -36.88 16.70 -51.39
CA LYS A 4 -36.07 15.48 -51.33
C LYS A 4 -34.65 15.75 -50.84
N LEU A 5 -34.02 16.82 -51.32
CA LEU A 5 -32.68 17.22 -50.90
C LEU A 5 -32.68 17.66 -49.43
N LYS A 6 -33.70 18.41 -49.00
CA LYS A 6 -33.87 18.82 -47.60
C LYS A 6 -34.00 17.62 -46.66
N ASN A 7 -34.82 16.63 -47.03
CA ASN A 7 -35.01 15.41 -46.24
C ASN A 7 -33.74 14.54 -46.17
N GLN A 8 -32.98 14.45 -47.27
CA GLN A 8 -31.68 13.75 -47.27
C GLN A 8 -30.67 14.43 -46.33
N ILE A 9 -30.56 15.76 -46.37
CA ILE A 9 -29.67 16.51 -45.47
C ILE A 9 -30.07 16.29 -44.01
N VAL A 10 -31.36 16.36 -43.69
CA VAL A 10 -31.87 16.11 -42.33
C VAL A 10 -31.53 14.68 -41.86
N MET A 11 -31.71 13.66 -42.70
CA MET A 11 -31.36 12.29 -42.34
C MET A 11 -29.86 12.09 -42.12
N ILE A 12 -29.00 12.72 -42.92
CA ILE A 12 -27.54 12.67 -42.73
C ILE A 12 -27.16 13.31 -41.39
N VAL A 13 -27.72 14.48 -41.07
CA VAL A 13 -27.45 15.18 -39.81
C VAL A 13 -27.94 14.35 -38.62
N LEU A 14 -29.14 13.77 -38.68
CA LEU A 14 -29.66 12.90 -37.63
C LEU A 14 -28.82 11.64 -37.46
N GLY A 15 -28.41 10.99 -38.56
CA GLY A 15 -27.53 9.83 -38.53
C GLY A 15 -26.19 10.13 -37.88
N ALA A 16 -25.58 11.28 -38.21
CA ALA A 16 -24.33 11.74 -37.60
C ALA A 16 -24.50 12.04 -36.10
N LEU A 17 -25.61 12.67 -35.69
CA LEU A 17 -25.91 12.95 -34.28
C LEU A 17 -26.12 11.65 -33.48
N ILE A 18 -26.83 10.68 -34.03
CA ILE A 18 -27.04 9.37 -33.39
C ILE A 18 -25.70 8.63 -33.27
N ALA A 19 -24.90 8.59 -34.34
CA ALA A 19 -23.60 7.94 -34.31
C ALA A 19 -22.64 8.58 -33.29
N SER A 20 -22.58 9.91 -33.24
CA SER A 20 -21.74 10.64 -32.29
C SER A 20 -22.17 10.44 -30.83
N SER A 21 -23.47 10.49 -30.54
CA SER A 21 -23.99 10.28 -29.18
C SER A 21 -23.80 8.82 -28.72
N ALA A 22 -24.04 7.84 -29.60
CA ALA A 22 -23.76 6.43 -29.33
C ALA A 22 -22.27 6.19 -29.05
N SER A 23 -21.37 6.79 -29.86
CA SER A 23 -19.93 6.68 -29.66
C SER A 23 -19.50 7.25 -28.31
N LEU A 24 -19.94 8.46 -27.95
CA LEU A 24 -19.60 9.09 -26.67
C LEU A 24 -20.09 8.26 -25.49
N THR A 25 -21.32 7.74 -25.58
CA THR A 25 -21.93 6.90 -24.55
C THR A 25 -21.12 5.61 -24.37
N ASN A 26 -20.75 4.94 -25.46
CA ASN A 26 -19.95 3.72 -25.41
C ASN A 26 -18.55 3.98 -24.84
N SER A 27 -17.88 5.07 -25.27
CA SER A 27 -16.59 5.48 -24.72
C SER A 27 -16.66 5.74 -23.21
N PHE A 28 -17.72 6.38 -22.74
CA PHE A 28 -17.94 6.62 -21.32
C PHE A 28 -18.10 5.31 -20.52
N PHE A 29 -18.88 4.36 -21.03
CA PHE A 29 -19.05 3.05 -20.39
C PHE A 29 -17.74 2.26 -20.34
N ILE A 30 -16.97 2.24 -21.44
CA ILE A 30 -15.68 1.56 -21.50
C ILE A 30 -14.70 2.18 -20.50
N LEU A 31 -14.61 3.51 -20.46
CA LEU A 31 -13.72 4.21 -19.54
C LEU A 31 -14.07 3.88 -18.08
N ASN A 32 -15.35 3.92 -17.71
CA ASN A 32 -15.78 3.59 -16.36
C ASN A 32 -15.48 2.12 -15.99
N ALA A 33 -15.67 1.20 -16.93
CA ALA A 33 -15.35 -0.21 -16.72
C ALA A 33 -13.84 -0.43 -16.54
N GLN A 34 -13.01 0.28 -17.32
CA GLN A 34 -11.54 0.23 -17.19
C GLN A 34 -11.09 0.78 -15.83
N THR A 35 -11.55 1.96 -15.43
CA THR A 35 -11.21 2.55 -14.13
C THR A 35 -11.64 1.66 -12.96
N ALA A 36 -12.82 1.04 -13.05
CA ALA A 36 -13.31 0.10 -12.04
C ALA A 36 -12.41 -1.15 -11.94
N ALA A 37 -12.02 -1.72 -13.09
CA ALA A 37 -11.12 -2.87 -13.13
C ALA A 37 -9.72 -2.54 -12.60
N GLU A 38 -9.17 -1.37 -12.94
CA GLU A 38 -7.89 -0.88 -12.42
C GLU A 38 -7.93 -0.75 -10.90
N LYS A 39 -8.96 -0.09 -10.35
CA LYS A 39 -9.17 0.04 -8.91
C LYS A 39 -9.23 -1.33 -8.22
N GLN A 40 -9.95 -2.28 -8.80
CA GLN A 40 -10.07 -3.64 -8.27
C GLN A 40 -8.71 -4.38 -8.27
N ASN A 41 -7.93 -4.24 -9.34
CA ASN A 41 -6.60 -4.83 -9.45
C ASN A 41 -5.64 -4.25 -8.42
N VAL A 42 -5.65 -2.93 -8.22
CA VAL A 42 -4.84 -2.25 -7.19
C VAL A 42 -5.22 -2.74 -5.79
N ALA A 43 -6.52 -2.77 -5.47
CA ALA A 43 -7.00 -3.29 -4.18
C ALA A 43 -6.58 -4.74 -3.95
N LYS A 44 -6.65 -5.58 -4.99
CA LYS A 44 -6.26 -6.99 -4.93
C LYS A 44 -4.75 -7.15 -4.73
N ALA A 45 -3.93 -6.36 -5.42
CA ALA A 45 -2.47 -6.39 -5.27
C ALA A 45 -2.06 -6.06 -3.83
N PHE A 46 -2.61 -4.98 -3.26
CA PHE A 46 -2.38 -4.62 -1.86
C PHE A 46 -2.93 -5.66 -0.89
N SER A 47 -4.12 -6.22 -1.14
CA SER A 47 -4.71 -7.26 -0.30
C SER A 47 -3.80 -8.50 -0.21
N LEU A 48 -3.24 -8.95 -1.33
CA LEU A 48 -2.33 -10.09 -1.37
C LEU A 48 -1.04 -9.81 -0.62
N GLU A 49 -0.44 -8.63 -0.84
CA GLU A 49 0.80 -8.25 -0.16
C GLU A 49 0.59 -8.14 1.36
N ILE A 50 -0.45 -7.43 1.80
CA ILE A 50 -0.75 -7.28 3.23
C ILE A 50 -1.03 -8.63 3.87
N THR A 51 -1.77 -9.52 3.20
CA THR A 51 -2.01 -10.87 3.70
C THR A 51 -0.70 -11.63 3.89
N SER A 52 0.26 -11.48 2.96
CA SER A 52 1.57 -12.13 3.08
C SER A 52 2.44 -11.59 4.23
N LEU A 53 2.28 -10.30 4.58
CA LEU A 53 3.05 -9.66 5.66
C LEU A 53 2.40 -9.82 7.04
N GLN A 54 1.09 -10.03 7.08
CA GLN A 54 0.29 -9.92 8.29
C GLN A 54 0.77 -10.84 9.42
N ASP A 55 1.03 -12.11 9.11
CA ASP A 55 1.36 -13.10 10.14
C ASP A 55 2.76 -12.84 10.71
N ASP A 56 3.71 -12.47 9.86
CA ASP A 56 5.07 -12.11 10.27
C ASP A 56 5.06 -10.87 11.19
N LEU A 57 4.31 -9.82 10.81
CA LEU A 57 4.19 -8.60 11.63
C LEU A 57 3.50 -8.86 12.97
N LYS A 58 2.44 -9.67 13.00
CA LYS A 58 1.75 -10.06 14.24
C LYS A 58 2.63 -10.89 15.17
N ASN A 59 3.41 -11.80 14.60
CA ASN A 59 4.36 -12.61 15.36
C ASN A 59 5.46 -11.74 15.98
N MET A 60 5.96 -10.75 15.23
CA MET A 60 6.93 -9.78 15.76
C MET A 60 6.35 -8.91 16.86
N ASP A 61 5.16 -8.32 16.66
CA ASP A 61 4.48 -7.51 17.68
C ASP A 61 4.27 -8.30 18.97
N THR A 62 3.83 -9.55 18.85
CA THR A 62 3.70 -10.48 20.00
C THR A 62 5.05 -10.75 20.67
N GLY A 63 6.12 -10.94 19.88
CA GLY A 63 7.48 -11.07 20.40
C GLY A 63 7.90 -9.87 21.22
N PHE A 64 7.67 -8.66 20.71
CA PHE A 64 7.95 -7.41 21.42
C PHE A 64 7.13 -7.21 22.69
N LEU A 65 5.88 -7.68 22.72
CA LEU A 65 5.02 -7.60 23.91
C LEU A 65 5.47 -8.55 25.02
N ASN A 66 6.02 -9.71 24.66
CA ASN A 66 6.52 -10.71 25.61
C ASN A 66 7.89 -10.35 26.19
N GLU A 67 8.64 -9.46 25.55
CA GLU A 67 9.89 -8.94 26.09
C GLU A 67 9.64 -7.90 27.19
N THR A 68 9.96 -8.27 28.43
CA THR A 68 9.69 -7.47 29.64
C THR A 68 10.87 -6.61 30.10
N GLY A 69 11.94 -6.49 29.30
CA GLY A 69 13.14 -5.72 29.64
C GLY A 69 13.21 -4.34 28.97
N GLN A 70 13.62 -3.30 29.70
CA GLN A 70 13.88 -1.97 29.12
C GLN A 70 15.12 -1.91 28.21
N ASN A 71 15.95 -2.98 28.20
CA ASN A 71 17.25 -3.01 27.52
C ASN A 71 17.31 -4.02 26.37
N VAL A 72 16.18 -4.52 25.88
CA VAL A 72 16.21 -5.53 24.81
C VAL A 72 16.58 -4.88 23.47
N VAL A 73 17.45 -5.56 22.74
CA VAL A 73 17.87 -5.17 21.39
C VAL A 73 17.38 -6.23 20.43
N PHE A 74 16.55 -5.81 19.48
CA PHE A 74 15.97 -6.70 18.49
C PHE A 74 16.82 -6.70 17.23
N ILE A 75 17.51 -7.82 16.98
CA ILE A 75 18.37 -7.98 15.82
C ILE A 75 17.67 -8.91 14.86
N GLN A 76 17.25 -8.38 13.72
CA GLN A 76 16.70 -9.17 12.64
C GLN A 76 17.43 -8.85 11.33
N GLU A 77 17.98 -9.89 10.71
CA GLU A 77 18.69 -9.78 9.43
C GLU A 77 17.73 -9.62 8.25
N THR A 78 16.65 -10.40 8.25
CA THR A 78 15.65 -10.42 7.18
C THR A 78 14.86 -9.11 7.15
N PRO A 79 14.73 -8.44 5.99
CA PRO A 79 13.88 -7.26 5.84
C PRO A 79 12.41 -7.56 6.18
N PHE A 80 11.72 -6.59 6.78
CA PHE A 80 10.26 -6.62 6.96
C PHE A 80 9.52 -6.34 5.66
N TYR A 81 10.16 -5.59 4.76
CA TYR A 81 9.58 -5.22 3.49
C TYR A 81 10.65 -5.18 2.39
N SER A 82 10.25 -5.58 1.19
CA SER A 82 11.12 -5.60 0.02
C SER A 82 11.29 -4.20 -0.55
N ASP A 83 12.51 -3.86 -0.98
CA ASP A 83 12.79 -2.63 -1.74
C ASP A 83 12.05 -2.63 -3.11
N GLN A 84 11.47 -3.76 -3.53
CA GLN A 84 10.64 -3.92 -4.74
C GLN A 84 9.17 -4.31 -4.42
N GLY A 85 8.69 -4.00 -3.21
CA GLY A 85 7.31 -4.29 -2.81
C GLY A 85 6.25 -3.51 -3.60
N MET A 86 4.99 -3.98 -3.56
CA MET A 86 3.87 -3.41 -4.30
C MET A 86 3.60 -1.94 -3.97
N TYR A 87 3.89 -1.51 -2.74
CA TYR A 87 3.75 -0.11 -2.36
C TYR A 87 4.57 0.82 -3.27
N PHE A 88 5.80 0.44 -3.62
CA PHE A 88 6.62 1.24 -4.53
C PHE A 88 6.15 1.17 -5.97
N LEU A 89 5.63 0.02 -6.40
CA LEU A 89 5.15 -0.18 -7.77
C LEU A 89 3.81 0.55 -8.04
N LEU A 90 2.95 0.62 -7.02
CA LEU A 90 1.57 1.11 -7.14
C LEU A 90 1.34 2.40 -6.33
N GLN A 91 2.38 3.08 -5.87
CA GLN A 91 2.26 4.22 -4.95
C GLN A 91 1.30 5.30 -5.47
N LYS A 92 1.41 5.63 -6.76
CA LYS A 92 0.57 6.62 -7.44
C LYS A 92 -0.89 6.17 -7.59
N ASP A 93 -1.11 4.86 -7.62
CA ASP A 93 -2.41 4.23 -7.89
C ASP A 93 -3.20 3.99 -6.60
N ILE A 94 -2.57 4.19 -5.42
CA ILE A 94 -3.25 4.16 -4.11
C ILE A 94 -4.44 5.14 -4.11
N PHE A 95 -4.29 6.32 -4.70
CA PHE A 95 -5.35 7.34 -4.77
C PHE A 95 -6.57 6.95 -5.62
N LEU A 96 -6.53 5.82 -6.34
CA LEU A 96 -7.71 5.26 -7.02
C LEU A 96 -8.67 4.57 -6.02
N LEU A 97 -8.17 4.23 -4.83
CA LEU A 97 -8.95 3.65 -3.75
C LEU A 97 -9.76 4.74 -3.03
N ASN A 98 -10.66 4.33 -2.12
CA ASN A 98 -11.38 5.32 -1.32
C ASN A 98 -10.40 6.05 -0.36
N ASP A 99 -10.76 7.26 0.08
CA ASP A 99 -9.88 8.13 0.88
C ASP A 99 -9.37 7.42 2.14
N ASN A 100 -10.24 6.70 2.85
CA ASN A 100 -9.88 5.97 4.07
C ASN A 100 -8.86 4.85 3.79
N THR A 101 -9.10 4.02 2.77
CA THR A 101 -8.18 2.92 2.40
C THR A 101 -6.84 3.47 1.95
N SER A 102 -6.86 4.57 1.19
CA SER A 102 -5.65 5.25 0.73
C SER A 102 -4.82 5.77 1.90
N GLN A 103 -5.48 6.41 2.87
CA GLN A 103 -4.86 6.90 4.08
C GLN A 103 -4.32 5.76 4.96
N ASP A 104 -5.09 4.69 5.15
CA ASP A 104 -4.68 3.53 5.95
C ASP A 104 -3.50 2.80 5.31
N LEU A 105 -3.48 2.63 3.98
CA LEU A 105 -2.33 2.13 3.23
C LEU A 105 -1.11 3.03 3.43
N PHE A 106 -1.28 4.33 3.30
CA PHE A 106 -0.19 5.28 3.47
C PHE A 106 0.41 5.20 4.88
N ILE A 107 -0.43 5.18 5.92
CA ILE A 107 0.00 5.04 7.32
C ILE A 107 0.71 3.70 7.53
N PHE A 108 0.10 2.60 7.08
CA PHE A 108 0.65 1.26 7.22
C PHE A 108 2.06 1.15 6.63
N TYR A 109 2.24 1.54 5.35
CA TYR A 109 3.55 1.45 4.70
C TYR A 109 4.55 2.49 5.23
N THR A 110 4.11 3.66 5.67
CA THR A 110 5.01 4.64 6.31
C THR A 110 5.63 4.06 7.57
N ASN A 111 4.82 3.46 8.44
CA ASN A 111 5.30 2.84 9.68
C ASN A 111 6.16 1.62 9.38
N LEU A 112 5.75 0.76 8.43
CA LEU A 112 6.52 -0.41 8.03
C LEU A 112 7.90 -0.05 7.47
N LEU A 113 7.98 1.00 6.64
CA LEU A 113 9.25 1.49 6.08
C LEU A 113 10.13 2.15 7.15
N ALA A 114 9.54 2.87 8.11
CA ALA A 114 10.27 3.41 9.25
C ALA A 114 10.86 2.29 10.13
N ALA A 115 10.07 1.24 10.41
CA ALA A 115 10.53 0.05 11.11
C ALA A 115 11.70 -0.64 10.37
N GLU A 116 11.61 -0.75 9.04
CA GLU A 116 12.68 -1.34 8.22
C GLU A 116 13.96 -0.50 8.23
N GLN A 117 13.85 0.84 8.24
CA GLN A 117 15.02 1.72 8.39
C GLN A 117 15.71 1.52 9.74
N ASP A 118 14.95 1.47 10.82
CA ASP A 118 15.50 1.24 12.16
C ASP A 118 16.11 -0.16 12.28
N ARG A 119 15.47 -1.19 11.70
CA ARG A 119 16.00 -2.55 11.64
C ARG A 119 17.35 -2.59 10.91
N LYS A 120 17.46 -1.96 9.74
CA LYS A 120 18.72 -1.86 8.98
C LYS A 120 19.83 -1.24 9.85
N LEU A 121 19.53 -0.17 10.59
CA LEU A 121 20.49 0.49 11.48
C LEU A 121 20.90 -0.38 12.68
N VAL A 122 19.96 -1.07 13.32
CA VAL A 122 20.28 -1.99 14.43
C VAL A 122 21.19 -3.12 13.93
N PHE A 123 20.86 -3.71 12.78
CA PHE A 123 21.65 -4.76 12.17
C PHE A 123 23.03 -4.27 11.73
N GLU A 124 23.16 -3.06 11.20
CA GLU A 124 24.45 -2.48 10.85
C GLU A 124 25.36 -2.27 12.07
N ILE A 125 24.82 -1.77 13.17
CA ILE A 125 25.57 -1.60 14.42
C ILE A 125 26.04 -2.98 14.91
N GLN A 126 25.15 -3.97 14.86
CA GLN A 126 25.47 -5.34 15.26
C GLN A 126 26.53 -5.99 14.37
N ARG A 127 26.49 -5.75 13.05
CA ARG A 127 27.43 -6.34 12.08
C ARG A 127 28.83 -5.72 12.18
N LYS A 128 28.95 -4.47 12.67
CA LYS A 128 30.21 -3.73 12.74
C LYS A 128 31.10 -4.12 13.94
N GLY A 129 30.62 -4.93 14.88
CA GLY A 129 31.42 -5.39 16.03
C GLY A 129 31.03 -6.77 16.56
N ASP A 130 31.90 -7.39 17.36
CA ASP A 130 31.44 -8.44 18.30
C ASP A 130 30.51 -7.74 19.31
N ALA A 131 29.36 -8.33 19.67
CA ALA A 131 28.40 -7.74 20.62
C ALA A 131 29.07 -7.33 21.96
N ARG A 132 30.22 -7.95 22.27
CA ARG A 132 31.06 -7.68 23.43
C ARG A 132 31.89 -6.39 23.32
N GLU A 133 32.13 -5.89 22.12
CA GLU A 133 32.98 -4.74 21.81
C GLU A 133 32.21 -3.44 21.52
N LEU A 134 30.87 -3.50 21.51
CA LEU A 134 30.04 -2.31 21.31
C LEU A 134 30.26 -1.27 22.41
N THR A 135 30.48 -0.02 22.00
CA THR A 135 30.56 1.12 22.90
C THR A 135 29.23 1.37 23.61
N THR A 136 29.26 2.05 24.76
CA THR A 136 28.03 2.44 25.48
C THR A 136 27.08 3.25 24.60
N SER A 137 27.62 4.10 23.71
CA SER A 137 26.82 4.89 22.77
C SER A 137 26.11 4.02 21.74
N GLU A 138 26.77 2.97 21.22
CA GLU A 138 26.17 2.06 20.25
C GLU A 138 25.07 1.21 20.88
N LYS A 139 25.30 0.71 22.10
CA LYS A 139 24.28 -0.02 22.88
C LYS A 139 23.06 0.85 23.14
N TYR A 140 23.25 2.09 23.56
CA TYR A 140 22.16 3.05 23.75
C TYR A 140 21.41 3.31 22.45
N ARG A 141 22.12 3.52 21.34
CA ARG A 141 21.51 3.71 20.03
C ARG A 141 20.68 2.51 19.59
N GLN A 142 21.17 1.29 19.77
CA GLN A 142 20.42 0.07 19.46
C GLN A 142 19.13 -0.06 20.27
N GLN A 143 19.16 0.32 21.56
CA GLN A 143 17.97 0.31 22.41
C GLN A 143 16.92 1.31 21.94
N VAL A 144 17.33 2.54 21.58
CA VAL A 144 16.41 3.56 21.04
C VAL A 144 15.79 3.09 19.72
N LEU A 145 16.61 2.59 18.79
CA LEU A 145 16.12 2.07 17.51
C LEU A 145 15.17 0.87 17.69
N THR A 146 15.48 -0.04 18.61
CA THR A 146 14.60 -1.18 18.92
C THR A 146 13.26 -0.71 19.48
N LYS A 147 13.26 0.32 20.34
CA LYS A 147 12.03 0.90 20.88
C LYS A 147 11.17 1.53 19.78
N ASN A 148 11.79 2.28 18.86
CA ASN A 148 11.09 2.86 17.72
C ASN A 148 10.52 1.78 16.81
N LEU A 149 11.34 0.79 16.45
CA LEU A 149 10.92 -0.36 15.66
C LEU A 149 9.70 -1.06 16.28
N LYS A 150 9.72 -1.33 17.60
CA LYS A 150 8.56 -1.89 18.33
C LYS A 150 7.32 -1.02 18.15
N GLN A 151 7.45 0.29 18.31
CA GLN A 151 6.35 1.23 18.15
C GLN A 151 5.79 1.21 16.72
N GLU A 152 6.66 1.22 15.71
CA GLU A 152 6.24 1.25 14.30
C GLU A 152 5.61 -0.06 13.84
N ILE A 153 6.12 -1.21 14.30
CA ILE A 153 5.49 -2.51 14.06
C ILE A 153 4.11 -2.54 14.73
N ASN A 154 3.99 -2.07 15.97
CA ASN A 154 2.72 -2.03 16.67
C ASN A 154 1.69 -1.13 15.97
N ASN A 155 2.12 0.06 15.52
CA ASN A 155 1.28 0.97 14.74
C ASN A 155 0.81 0.29 13.46
N SER A 156 1.72 -0.39 12.74
CA SER A 156 1.40 -1.13 11.52
C SER A 156 0.39 -2.24 11.77
N VAL A 157 0.58 -3.04 12.83
CA VAL A 157 -0.34 -4.14 13.19
C VAL A 157 -1.72 -3.62 13.59
N THR A 158 -1.80 -2.45 14.21
CA THR A 158 -3.07 -1.85 14.67
C THR A 158 -4.00 -1.48 13.51
N VAL A 159 -3.46 -1.03 12.37
CA VAL A 159 -4.28 -0.70 11.17
C VAL A 159 -4.66 -1.92 10.33
N LEU A 160 -3.98 -3.07 10.47
CA LEU A 160 -4.21 -4.26 9.64
C LEU A 160 -5.67 -4.74 9.60
N PRO A 161 -6.43 -4.86 10.71
CA PRO A 161 -7.78 -5.42 10.66
C PRO A 161 -8.74 -4.58 9.80
N ALA A 162 -8.69 -3.26 9.95
CA ALA A 162 -9.53 -2.34 9.18
C ALA A 162 -9.11 -2.34 7.71
N LEU A 163 -7.80 -2.26 7.46
CA LEU A 163 -7.24 -2.20 6.12
C LEU A 163 -7.52 -3.47 5.30
N THR A 164 -7.34 -4.65 5.91
CA THR A 164 -7.64 -5.95 5.26
C THR A 164 -9.11 -6.05 4.86
N GLU A 165 -10.03 -5.59 5.71
CA GLU A 165 -11.45 -5.63 5.42
C GLU A 165 -11.85 -4.67 4.28
N GLU A 166 -11.32 -3.45 4.26
CA GLU A 166 -11.60 -2.47 3.21
C GLU A 166 -11.02 -2.88 1.84
N LEU A 167 -9.81 -3.46 1.82
CA LEU A 167 -9.22 -4.00 0.59
C LEU A 167 -10.00 -5.21 0.06
N ARG A 168 -10.51 -6.06 0.95
CA ARG A 168 -11.36 -7.21 0.59
C ARG A 168 -12.70 -6.75 -0.03
N LYS A 169 -13.27 -5.65 0.45
CA LYS A 169 -14.47 -5.05 -0.16
C LYS A 169 -14.16 -4.43 -1.52
N SER A 170 -13.02 -3.74 -1.63
CA SER A 170 -12.60 -3.03 -2.85
C SER A 170 -12.10 -3.94 -3.96
N SER A 171 -11.78 -5.20 -3.65
CA SER A 171 -11.29 -6.21 -4.60
C SER A 171 -12.38 -7.14 -5.15
N ARG A 172 -13.64 -6.99 -4.71
CA ARG A 172 -14.80 -7.75 -5.21
C ARG A 172 -15.52 -6.97 -6.32
#